data_AF-A0A929TCG6-F1
#
_entry.id   AF-A0A929TCG6-F1
#
_cell.length_a   1.000
_cell.length_b   1.000
_cell.length_c   1.000
_cell.angle_alpha   90.00
_cell.angle_beta   90.00
_cell.angle_gamma   90.00
#
_symmetry.space_group_name_H-M   'P 1'
#
loop_
_entity.id
_entity.type
_entity.pdbx_description
1 polymer ?
#
loop_
_entity_poly.entity_id
_entity_poly.type
_entity_poly.pdbx_seq_one_letter_code
_entity_poly.pdbx_strand_id
1 'polypeptide(L)'
;VDEYIRANCDYPGKWHGEVERIEQFDSKIIIVGKVQSFDNTISCHVTTFIKLLDDKICEMDEYWADDGEIPSWRKKLGIGTTIN
;
A
#
# COMPACT_ATOMS: atom_id res chain seq x y z
N VAL A 1 -1.84 -18.74 -21.22
CA VAL A 1 -2.00 -17.54 -20.36
C VAL A 1 -0.61 -17.20 -19.87
N ASP A 2 -0.15 -15.98 -20.12
CA ASP A 2 1.17 -15.52 -19.67
C ASP A 2 1.29 -15.69 -18.15
N GLU A 3 2.46 -16.11 -17.68
CA GLU A 3 2.70 -16.45 -16.27
C GLU A 3 2.29 -15.31 -15.33
N TYR A 4 2.49 -14.06 -15.74
CA TYR A 4 2.06 -12.86 -15.02
C TYR A 4 0.54 -12.81 -14.81
N ILE A 5 -0.25 -13.06 -15.87
CA ILE A 5 -1.72 -13.04 -15.78
C ILE A 5 -2.18 -14.16 -14.84
N ARG A 6 -1.59 -15.36 -14.97
CA ARG A 6 -1.92 -16.48 -14.09
C ARG A 6 -1.58 -16.19 -12.64
N ALA A 7 -0.40 -15.62 -12.36
CA ALA A 7 0.00 -15.26 -10.99
C ALA A 7 -0.98 -14.27 -10.34
N ASN A 8 -1.49 -13.31 -11.11
CA ASN A 8 -2.52 -12.38 -10.62
C ASN A 8 -3.89 -13.05 -10.42
N CYS A 9 -4.30 -13.94 -11.34
CA CYS A 9 -5.55 -14.68 -11.20
C CYS A 9 -5.53 -15.67 -10.04
N ASP A 10 -4.39 -16.31 -9.80
CA ASP A 10 -4.18 -17.29 -8.74
C ASP A 10 -3.80 -16.61 -7.40
N TYR A 11 -3.69 -15.27 -7.36
CA TYR A 11 -3.30 -14.54 -6.15
C TYR A 11 -4.34 -14.80 -5.04
N PRO A 12 -3.93 -15.35 -3.89
CA PRO A 12 -4.87 -15.89 -2.93
C PRO A 12 -5.59 -14.79 -2.17
N GLY A 13 -6.80 -15.11 -1.73
CA GLY A 13 -7.60 -14.26 -0.85
C GLY A 13 -8.43 -13.21 -1.59
N LYS A 14 -9.06 -12.34 -0.81
CA LYS A 14 -9.78 -11.17 -1.29
C LYS A 14 -9.25 -9.98 -0.50
N TRP A 15 -8.88 -8.95 -1.23
CA TRP A 15 -8.22 -7.78 -0.68
C TRP A 15 -9.04 -6.54 -0.99
N HIS A 16 -9.13 -5.65 -0.02
CA HIS A 16 -9.60 -4.29 -0.19
C HIS A 16 -8.38 -3.37 -0.28
N GLY A 17 -8.39 -2.46 -1.25
CA GLY A 17 -7.32 -1.49 -1.44
C GLY A 17 -7.90 -0.09 -1.58
N GLU A 18 -7.32 0.86 -0.88
CA GLU A 18 -7.65 2.29 -0.96
C GLU A 18 -6.37 3.07 -1.25
N VAL A 19 -6.45 4.00 -2.21
CA VAL A 19 -5.35 4.96 -2.45
C VAL A 19 -5.60 6.17 -1.56
N GLU A 20 -4.73 6.37 -0.58
CA GLU A 20 -4.85 7.47 0.38
C GLU A 20 -4.18 8.74 -0.13
N ARG A 21 -3.10 8.59 -0.92
CA ARG A 21 -2.33 9.72 -1.46
C ARG A 21 -1.65 9.36 -2.76
N ILE A 22 -1.60 10.34 -3.67
CA ILE A 22 -0.81 10.29 -4.89
C ILE A 22 0.04 11.56 -4.96
N GLU A 23 1.32 11.39 -5.21
CA GLU A 23 2.25 12.48 -5.52
C GLU A 23 2.88 12.20 -6.89
N GLN A 24 2.82 13.16 -7.81
CA GLN A 24 3.34 13.00 -9.17
C GLN A 24 4.35 14.09 -9.50
N PHE A 25 5.51 13.67 -10.02
CA PHE A 25 6.61 14.54 -10.42
C PHE A 25 7.21 14.03 -11.73
N ASP A 26 7.03 14.78 -12.81
CA ASP A 26 7.46 14.38 -14.16
C ASP A 26 6.99 12.95 -14.51
N SER A 27 7.95 12.06 -14.79
CA SER A 27 7.74 10.64 -15.09
C SER A 27 7.78 9.74 -13.86
N LYS A 28 7.61 10.28 -12.64
CA LYS A 28 7.56 9.50 -11.40
C LYS A 28 6.25 9.72 -10.67
N ILE A 29 5.70 8.64 -10.11
CA ILE A 29 4.51 8.67 -9.27
C ILE A 29 4.87 7.98 -7.95
N ILE A 30 4.44 8.55 -6.84
CA ILE A 30 4.47 7.91 -5.52
C ILE A 30 3.02 7.73 -5.09
N ILE A 31 2.65 6.51 -4.74
CA ILE A 31 1.33 6.16 -4.21
C ILE A 31 1.51 5.73 -2.76
N VAL A 32 0.67 6.25 -1.87
CA VAL A 32 0.45 5.66 -0.54
C VAL A 32 -0.93 5.02 -0.59
N GLY A 33 -0.97 3.73 -0.30
CA GLY A 33 -2.20 2.96 -0.27
C GLY A 33 -2.33 2.17 1.02
N LYS A 34 -3.58 1.91 1.39
CA LYS A 34 -3.95 1.00 2.46
C LYS A 34 -4.53 -0.26 1.86
N VAL A 35 -4.05 -1.40 2.35
CA VAL A 35 -4.46 -2.73 1.87
C VAL A 35 -4.93 -3.55 3.06
N GLN A 36 -6.10 -4.15 2.92
CA GLN A 36 -6.72 -4.93 3.98
C GLN A 36 -7.24 -6.25 3.44
N SER A 37 -7.11 -7.32 4.22
CA SER A 37 -7.81 -8.56 3.89
C SER A 37 -9.32 -8.37 4.11
N PHE A 38 -10.14 -9.09 3.34
CA PHE A 38 -11.59 -8.95 3.41
C PHE A 38 -12.18 -9.33 4.79
N ASP A 39 -11.48 -10.18 5.55
CA ASP A 39 -11.83 -10.54 6.92
C ASP A 39 -11.25 -9.59 7.98
N ASN A 40 -10.58 -8.52 7.56
CA ASN A 40 -9.92 -7.49 8.37
C ASN A 40 -8.85 -8.04 9.35
N THR A 41 -8.30 -9.23 9.08
CA THR A 41 -7.21 -9.81 9.90
C THR A 41 -5.84 -9.26 9.53
N ILE A 42 -5.67 -8.78 8.31
CA ILE A 42 -4.46 -8.13 7.81
C ILE A 42 -4.82 -6.69 7.42
N SER A 43 -4.03 -5.74 7.91
CA SER A 43 -4.08 -4.34 7.52
C SER A 43 -2.65 -3.85 7.38
N CYS A 44 -2.33 -3.24 6.26
CA CYS A 44 -0.99 -2.76 5.96
C CYS A 44 -1.07 -1.52 5.07
N HIS A 45 -0.04 -0.68 5.18
CA HIS A 45 0.18 0.43 4.26
C HIS A 45 1.30 0.06 3.30
N VAL A 46 1.11 0.43 2.04
CA VAL A 46 2.10 0.30 0.98
C VAL A 46 2.48 1.69 0.48
N THR A 47 3.78 1.92 0.31
CA THR A 47 4.32 3.04 -0.46
C THR A 47 4.91 2.50 -1.75
N THR A 48 4.35 2.90 -2.88
CA THR A 48 4.75 2.44 -4.21
C THR A 48 5.40 3.58 -4.99
N PHE A 49 6.65 3.40 -5.40
CA PHE A 49 7.38 4.31 -6.28
C PHE A 49 7.32 3.75 -7.70
N ILE A 50 6.76 4.54 -8.62
CA ILE A 50 6.53 4.16 -10.01
C ILE A 50 7.33 5.10 -10.91
N LYS A 51 8.02 4.53 -11.90
CA LYS A 51 8.63 5.27 -13.00
C LYS A 51 7.90 4.99 -14.29
N LEU A 52 7.67 6.04 -15.06
CA LEU A 52 7.05 6.00 -16.37
C LEU A 52 8.09 6.21 -17.47
N LEU A 53 7.91 5.51 -18.58
CA LEU A 53 8.54 5.76 -19.86
C LEU A 53 7.45 5.70 -20.93
N ASP A 54 7.31 6.76 -21.73
CA ASP A 54 6.26 6.88 -22.76
C ASP A 54 4.86 6.55 -22.21
N ASP A 55 4.53 7.14 -21.06
CA ASP A 55 3.27 6.98 -20.32
C ASP A 55 2.95 5.55 -19.85
N LYS A 56 3.95 4.66 -19.84
CA LYS A 56 3.83 3.28 -19.33
C LYS A 56 4.74 3.05 -18.14
N ILE A 57 4.28 2.23 -17.19
CA ILE A 57 5.10 1.79 -16.05
C ILE A 57 6.29 1.00 -16.58
N CYS A 58 7.51 1.47 -16.28
CA CYS A 58 8.76 0.80 -16.65
C CYS A 58 9.54 0.27 -15.44
N GLU A 59 9.25 0.79 -14.24
CA GLU A 59 9.87 0.39 -12.98
C GLU A 59 8.87 0.63 -11.84
N MET A 60 8.84 -0.27 -10.86
CA MET A 60 7.96 -0.17 -9.69
C MET A 60 8.63 -0.82 -8.47
N ASP A 61 8.76 -0.06 -7.39
CA ASP A 61 9.25 -0.52 -6.09
C ASP A 61 8.18 -0.31 -5.02
N GLU A 62 7.89 -1.35 -4.24
CA GLU A 62 6.87 -1.29 -3.19
C GLU A 62 7.44 -1.59 -1.81
N TYR A 63 7.08 -0.76 -0.84
CA TYR A 63 7.47 -0.89 0.56
C TYR A 63 6.22 -1.08 1.40
N TRP A 64 6.11 -2.26 2.02
CA TRP A 64 4.96 -2.69 2.79
C TRP A 64 5.26 -2.63 4.28
N ALA A 65 4.32 -2.08 5.05
CA ALA A 65 4.38 -2.02 6.51
C ALA A 65 3.06 -2.48 7.12
N ASP A 66 3.14 -3.41 8.08
CA ASP A 66 1.97 -3.87 8.84
C ASP A 66 1.44 -2.76 9.76
N ASP A 67 0.12 -2.67 9.87
CA ASP A 67 -0.55 -1.81 10.84
C ASP A 67 -0.45 -2.43 12.24
N GLY A 68 0.67 -2.12 12.90
CA GLY A 68 0.92 -2.54 14.27
C GLY A 68 0.21 -1.70 15.31
N GLU A 69 0.11 -2.26 16.52
CA GLU A 69 -0.38 -1.54 17.69
C GLU A 69 0.45 -0.29 18.00
N ILE A 70 -0.23 0.78 18.42
CA ILE A 70 0.43 2.02 18.84
C ILE A 70 1.39 1.71 20.00
N PRO A 71 2.67 2.16 19.94
CA PRO A 71 3.64 1.89 21.00
C PRO A 71 3.16 2.31 22.40
N SER A 72 3.45 1.48 23.40
CA SER A 72 2.93 1.65 24.77
C SER A 72 3.36 2.98 25.42
N TRP A 73 4.56 3.47 25.13
CA TRP A 73 5.04 4.76 25.65
C TRP A 73 4.22 5.93 25.08
N ARG A 74 3.80 5.87 23.80
CA ARG A 74 2.96 6.89 23.18
C ARG A 74 1.55 6.87 23.77
N LYS A 75 1.00 5.68 24.02
CA LYS A 75 -0.28 5.50 24.76
C LYS A 75 -0.21 6.17 26.14
N LYS A 76 0.89 5.99 26.89
CA LYS A 76 1.09 6.58 28.23
C LYS A 76 1.18 8.11 28.23
N LEU A 77 1.71 8.70 27.17
CA LEU A 77 1.82 10.16 27.05
C LEU A 77 0.47 10.83 26.78
N GLY A 78 -0.54 10.08 26.32
CA GLY A 78 -1.86 10.64 25.99
C GLY A 78 -1.80 11.67 24.85
N ILE A 79 -0.78 11.58 23.99
CA ILE A 79 -0.55 12.50 22.88
C ILE A 79 -0.87 11.86 21.52
N GLY A 80 -1.55 12.62 20.68
CA GLY A 80 -1.97 12.22 19.34
C GLY A 80 -3.48 12.10 19.19
N THR A 81 -3.95 12.29 17.97
CA THR A 81 -5.35 12.11 17.59
C THR A 81 -5.47 10.78 16.85
N THR A 82 -6.53 10.01 17.12
CA THR A 82 -6.90 8.88 16.26
C THR A 82 -7.17 9.44 14.87
N ILE A 83 -6.47 8.94 13.86
CA ILE A 83 -6.85 9.18 12.47
C ILE A 83 -8.01 8.24 12.21
N ASN A 84 -9.19 8.81 11.98
CA ASN A 84 -10.41 8.07 11.64
C ASN A 84 -10.46 7.82 10.13
#